data_AF-A0A9W9J4G4-F1
#
_entry.id   AF-A0A9W9J4G4-F1
#
_cell.length_a   1.000
_cell.length_b   1.000
_cell.length_c   1.000
_cell.angle_alpha   90.00
_cell.angle_beta   90.00
_cell.angle_gamma   90.00
#
_symmetry.space_group_name_H-M   'P 1'
#
loop_
_entity.id
_entity.type
_entity.pdbx_description
1 polymer ?
#
loop_
_entity_poly.entity_id
_entity_poly.type
_entity_poly.pdbx_seq_one_letter_code
_entity_poly.pdbx_strand_id
1 'polypeptide(L)'
;MSVQIQQCFHRRETTISDIPPAGSCAMRLEGLERMSDKQKRELVEAISTDIGAFILCLREHIKAGNVDAEMTESFDEVVKLIQETDVQHRKTLAGKVRRLRKERHWTRKEYRRYVRKTEILALEHNRKVQRLKERVKDLQAQIVALQGEQDLLRLSMEKKQGKENRVEERDEGPENHPPSGRQQTARDLEPSTDPDEEWKDESVKQEGC
;
A
#
# COMPACT_ATOMS: atom_id res chain seq x y z
N MET A 1 42.80 -51.64 -2.35
CA MET A 1 42.02 -50.55 -1.72
C MET A 1 42.36 -49.25 -2.45
N SER A 2 41.37 -48.60 -3.06
CA SER A 2 41.58 -47.45 -3.95
C SER A 2 41.86 -46.18 -3.16
N VAL A 3 42.87 -45.41 -3.60
CA VAL A 3 43.35 -44.14 -3.01
C VAL A 3 42.25 -43.06 -2.95
N GLN A 4 41.17 -43.23 -3.71
CA GLN A 4 40.01 -42.31 -3.69
C GLN A 4 39.20 -42.36 -2.38
N ILE A 5 39.20 -43.48 -1.64
CA ILE A 5 38.42 -43.59 -0.39
C ILE A 5 39.02 -42.72 0.73
N GLN A 6 40.34 -42.52 0.73
CA GLN A 6 41.02 -41.69 1.72
C GLN A 6 40.75 -40.19 1.53
N GLN A 7 40.44 -39.74 0.31
CA GLN A 7 40.20 -38.32 0.03
C GLN A 7 38.84 -37.82 0.57
N CYS A 8 37.86 -38.71 0.77
CA CYS A 8 36.57 -38.34 1.34
C CYS A 8 36.65 -37.98 2.83
N PHE A 9 37.64 -38.52 3.57
CA PHE A 9 37.76 -38.29 5.02
C PHE A 9 38.54 -37.02 5.38
N HIS A 10 39.43 -36.52 4.51
CA HIS A 10 40.35 -35.42 4.86
C HIS A 10 39.81 -34.00 4.60
N ARG A 11 38.57 -33.84 4.11
CA ARG A 11 38.00 -32.51 3.78
C ARG A 11 37.17 -31.89 4.92
N ARG A 12 37.40 -32.29 6.17
CA ARG A 12 36.63 -31.80 7.35
C ARG A 12 37.43 -31.01 8.38
N GLU A 13 38.71 -30.76 8.14
CA GLU A 13 39.52 -29.93 9.03
C GLU A 13 39.59 -28.52 8.48
N THR A 14 38.55 -27.72 8.70
CA THR A 14 38.63 -26.28 9.01
C THR A 14 37.23 -25.66 8.93
N THR A 15 36.87 -24.97 10.00
CA THR A 15 35.72 -24.08 10.21
C THR A 15 34.46 -24.68 10.88
N ILE A 16 34.07 -23.99 11.96
CA ILE A 16 32.80 -24.01 12.71
C ILE A 16 32.78 -24.92 13.95
N SER A 17 32.97 -24.27 15.10
CA SER A 17 33.13 -24.80 16.47
C SER A 17 31.82 -25.24 17.16
N ASP A 18 30.67 -25.20 16.49
CA ASP A 18 29.36 -25.43 17.14
C ASP A 18 28.59 -26.63 16.56
N ILE A 19 29.25 -27.47 15.75
CA ILE A 19 28.61 -28.66 15.17
C ILE A 19 28.82 -29.84 16.12
N PRO A 20 27.75 -30.51 16.61
CA PRO A 20 27.89 -31.66 17.49
C PRO A 20 28.71 -32.78 16.83
N PRO A 21 29.49 -33.55 17.62
CA PRO A 21 30.42 -34.56 17.11
C PRO A 21 29.72 -35.63 16.27
N ALA A 22 30.51 -36.36 15.46
CA ALA A 22 30.04 -37.42 14.57
C ALA A 22 29.39 -38.59 15.36
N GLY A 23 28.11 -38.44 15.68
CA GLY A 23 27.22 -39.47 16.19
C GLY A 23 26.16 -39.87 15.16
N SER A 24 25.19 -40.70 15.57
CA SER A 24 24.05 -41.07 14.73
C SER A 24 23.35 -39.83 14.17
N CYS A 25 22.98 -39.85 12.89
CA CYS A 25 22.24 -38.74 12.25
C CYS A 25 20.97 -38.37 13.04
N ALA A 26 20.31 -39.36 13.66
CA ALA A 26 19.14 -39.13 14.50
C ALA A 26 19.44 -38.24 15.72
N MET A 27 20.58 -38.44 16.39
CA MET A 27 20.99 -37.59 17.52
C MET A 27 21.36 -36.18 17.07
N ARG A 28 21.97 -36.05 15.88
CA ARG A 28 22.33 -34.73 15.33
C ARG A 28 21.11 -33.91 14.94
N LEU A 29 19.99 -34.56 14.62
CA LEU A 29 18.71 -33.92 14.33
C LEU A 29 17.90 -33.60 15.60
N GLU A 30 18.36 -34.00 16.78
CA GLU A 30 17.69 -33.69 18.04
C GLU A 30 17.72 -32.17 18.29
N GLY A 31 16.56 -31.60 18.61
CA GLY A 31 16.44 -30.16 18.85
C GLY A 31 16.49 -29.29 17.58
N LEU A 32 16.32 -29.87 16.38
CA LEU A 32 16.27 -29.14 15.11
C LEU A 32 15.29 -27.94 15.17
N GLU A 33 14.16 -28.08 15.85
CA GLU A 33 13.15 -27.01 16.00
C GLU A 33 13.70 -25.75 16.69
N ARG A 34 14.61 -25.92 17.65
CA ARG A 34 15.18 -24.86 18.48
C ARG A 34 16.35 -24.13 17.81
N MET A 35 16.85 -24.66 16.70
CA MET A 35 17.96 -24.08 15.95
C MET A 35 17.50 -22.89 15.09
N SER A 36 18.42 -21.94 14.87
CA SER A 36 18.20 -20.87 13.89
C SER A 36 18.19 -21.42 12.46
N ASP A 37 17.59 -20.69 11.52
CA ASP A 37 17.51 -21.14 10.11
C ASP A 37 18.88 -21.34 9.47
N LYS A 38 19.88 -20.53 9.87
CA LYS A 38 21.26 -20.69 9.42
C LYS A 38 21.84 -22.02 9.90
N GLN A 39 21.71 -22.32 11.19
CA GLN A 39 22.19 -23.58 11.78
C GLN A 39 21.46 -24.80 11.20
N LYS A 40 20.14 -24.71 10.98
CA LYS A 40 19.37 -25.75 10.31
C LYS A 40 19.92 -26.04 8.92
N ARG A 41 20.22 -25.00 8.14
CA ARG A 41 20.78 -25.15 6.79
C ARG A 41 22.14 -25.83 6.82
N GLU A 42 23.04 -25.35 7.65
CA GLU A 42 24.40 -25.91 7.80
C GLU A 42 24.36 -27.38 8.25
N LEU A 43 23.50 -27.70 9.23
CA LEU A 43 23.31 -29.08 9.70
C LEU A 43 22.75 -30.00 8.61
N VAL A 44 21.71 -29.56 7.89
CA VAL A 44 21.11 -30.32 6.79
C VAL A 44 22.12 -30.53 5.66
N GLU A 45 22.93 -29.53 5.33
CA GLU A 45 24.01 -29.65 4.33
C GLU A 45 25.08 -30.66 4.75
N ALA A 46 25.50 -30.63 6.02
CA ALA A 46 26.45 -31.59 6.56
C ALA A 46 25.91 -33.03 6.52
N ILE A 47 24.65 -33.25 6.93
CA ILE A 47 23.98 -34.56 6.86
C ILE A 47 23.81 -35.02 5.42
N SER A 48 23.41 -34.12 4.51
CA SER A 48 23.26 -34.43 3.08
C SER A 48 24.58 -34.89 2.47
N THR A 49 25.68 -34.26 2.88
CA THR A 49 27.04 -34.66 2.47
C THR A 49 27.40 -36.06 3.00
N ASP A 50 27.09 -36.36 4.27
CA ASP A 50 27.30 -37.70 4.86
C ASP A 50 26.50 -38.77 4.12
N ILE A 51 25.21 -38.51 3.84
CA ILE A 51 24.35 -39.42 3.08
C ILE A 51 24.91 -39.63 1.67
N GLY A 52 25.36 -38.56 1.00
CA GLY A 52 25.98 -38.65 -0.32
C GLY A 52 27.23 -39.54 -0.32
N ALA A 53 28.11 -39.38 0.67
CA ALA A 53 29.28 -40.24 0.83
C ALA A 53 28.89 -41.70 1.11
N PHE A 54 27.87 -41.94 1.95
CA PHE A 54 27.34 -43.28 2.20
C PHE A 54 26.81 -43.94 0.92
N ILE A 55 26.00 -43.23 0.12
CA ILE A 55 25.46 -43.74 -1.14
C ILE A 55 26.59 -44.11 -2.11
N LEU A 56 27.66 -43.30 -2.18
CA LEU A 56 28.81 -43.61 -3.01
C LEU A 56 29.52 -44.89 -2.54
N CYS A 57 29.73 -45.06 -1.24
CA CYS A 57 30.31 -46.29 -0.68
C CYS A 57 29.41 -47.50 -0.95
N LEU A 58 28.11 -47.37 -0.69
CA LEU A 58 27.13 -48.43 -0.93
C LEU A 58 27.14 -48.89 -2.39
N ARG A 59 27.19 -47.95 -3.33
CA ARG A 59 27.30 -48.24 -4.77
C ARG A 59 28.52 -49.09 -5.10
N GLU A 60 29.68 -48.79 -4.52
CA GLU A 60 30.88 -49.59 -4.77
C GLU A 60 30.77 -50.99 -4.15
N HIS A 61 30.15 -51.13 -2.99
CA HIS A 61 29.88 -52.44 -2.40
C HIS A 61 28.88 -53.28 -3.20
N ILE A 62 27.84 -52.67 -3.78
CA ILE A 62 26.90 -53.33 -4.68
C ILE A 62 27.61 -53.81 -5.96
N LYS A 63 28.43 -52.95 -6.59
CA LYS A 63 29.20 -53.34 -7.80
C LYS A 63 30.14 -54.51 -7.53
N ALA A 64 30.70 -54.58 -6.32
CA ALA A 64 31.57 -55.67 -5.91
C ALA A 64 30.82 -56.96 -5.52
N GLY A 65 29.47 -56.95 -5.52
CA GLY A 65 28.64 -58.09 -5.11
C GLY A 65 28.66 -58.36 -3.61
N ASN A 66 29.03 -57.36 -2.79
CA ASN A 66 29.09 -57.50 -1.33
C ASN A 66 27.75 -57.17 -0.64
N VAL A 67 26.83 -56.54 -1.36
CA VAL A 67 25.54 -56.07 -0.86
C VAL A 67 24.48 -56.39 -1.91
N ASP A 68 23.47 -57.14 -1.49
CA ASP A 68 22.33 -57.52 -2.31
C ASP A 68 21.12 -56.61 -2.06
N ALA A 69 20.14 -56.66 -2.95
CA ALA A 69 18.95 -55.80 -2.90
C ALA A 69 18.15 -55.93 -1.58
N GLU A 70 18.12 -57.12 -0.98
CA GLU A 70 17.47 -57.37 0.32
C GLU A 70 18.13 -56.56 1.45
N MET A 71 19.45 -56.32 1.36
CA MET A 71 20.19 -55.54 2.36
C MET A 71 19.97 -54.03 2.23
N THR A 72 19.42 -53.56 1.10
CA THR A 72 19.15 -52.14 0.83
C THR A 72 17.67 -51.76 0.92
N GLU A 73 16.78 -52.70 1.24
CA GLU A 73 15.33 -52.46 1.28
C GLU A 73 14.95 -51.31 2.22
N SER A 74 15.55 -51.27 3.41
CA SER A 74 15.32 -50.18 4.38
C SER A 74 15.77 -48.80 3.86
N PHE A 75 16.80 -48.76 3.02
CA PHE A 75 17.24 -47.53 2.37
C PHE A 75 16.24 -47.09 1.28
N ASP A 76 15.70 -48.03 0.52
CA ASP A 76 14.66 -47.76 -0.49
C ASP A 76 13.38 -47.21 0.16
N GLU A 77 13.00 -47.70 1.34
CA GLU A 77 11.88 -47.15 2.12
C GLU A 77 12.12 -45.69 2.52
N VAL A 78 13.33 -45.36 2.99
CA VAL A 78 13.70 -43.97 3.32
C VAL A 78 13.62 -43.08 2.07
N VAL A 79 14.12 -43.55 0.93
CA VAL A 79 14.03 -42.81 -0.34
C VAL A 79 12.58 -42.56 -0.73
N LYS A 80 11.71 -43.57 -0.62
CA LYS A 80 10.26 -43.41 -0.89
C LYS A 80 9.63 -42.38 0.03
N LEU A 81 9.90 -42.43 1.33
CA LEU A 81 9.37 -41.48 2.31
C LEU A 81 9.76 -40.03 2.00
N ILE A 82 11.01 -39.81 1.61
CA ILE A 82 11.52 -38.48 1.20
C ILE A 82 10.76 -37.98 -0.05
N GLN A 83 10.60 -38.84 -1.06
CA GLN A 83 9.89 -38.49 -2.30
C GLN A 83 8.42 -38.17 -2.05
N GLU A 84 7.72 -38.96 -1.24
CA GLU A 84 6.32 -38.72 -0.90
C GLU A 84 6.13 -37.39 -0.16
N THR A 85 7.04 -37.08 0.76
CA THR A 85 7.02 -35.82 1.52
C THR A 85 7.19 -34.60 0.59
N ASP A 86 8.14 -34.66 -0.36
CA ASP A 86 8.32 -33.59 -1.36
C ASP A 86 7.07 -33.40 -2.23
N VAL A 87 6.48 -34.51 -2.71
CA VAL A 87 5.25 -34.47 -3.51
C VAL A 87 4.09 -33.85 -2.72
N GLN A 88 3.91 -34.22 -1.45
CA GLN A 88 2.88 -33.64 -0.58
C GLN A 88 3.12 -32.15 -0.31
N HIS A 89 4.38 -31.75 -0.06
CA HIS A 89 4.75 -30.36 0.15
C HIS A 89 4.45 -29.51 -1.10
N ARG A 90 4.86 -30.00 -2.27
CA ARG A 90 4.60 -29.35 -3.56
C ARG A 90 3.10 -29.22 -3.85
N LYS A 91 2.31 -30.27 -3.60
CA LYS A 91 0.84 -30.23 -3.73
C LYS A 91 0.22 -29.18 -2.82
N THR A 92 0.67 -29.12 -1.57
CA THR A 92 0.18 -28.14 -0.58
C THR A 92 0.49 -26.71 -1.01
N LEU A 93 1.72 -26.44 -1.44
CA LEU A 93 2.13 -25.14 -1.95
C LEU A 93 1.34 -24.76 -3.21
N ALA A 94 1.18 -25.68 -4.16
CA ALA A 94 0.39 -25.46 -5.36
C ALA A 94 -1.07 -25.12 -5.02
N GLY A 95 -1.65 -25.79 -4.03
CA GLY A 95 -2.97 -25.49 -3.48
C GLY A 95 -3.06 -24.06 -2.92
N LYS A 96 -2.09 -23.64 -2.10
CA LYS A 96 -2.00 -22.28 -1.55
C LYS A 96 -1.89 -21.24 -2.66
N VAL A 97 -1.01 -21.44 -3.64
CA VAL A 97 -0.84 -20.55 -4.80
C VAL A 97 -2.15 -20.43 -5.57
N ARG A 98 -2.85 -21.54 -5.82
CA ARG A 98 -4.15 -21.54 -6.51
C ARG A 98 -5.19 -20.73 -5.74
N ARG A 99 -5.27 -20.90 -4.42
CA ARG A 99 -6.18 -20.14 -3.54
C ARG A 99 -5.89 -18.65 -3.61
N LEU A 100 -4.63 -18.24 -3.42
CA LEU A 100 -4.22 -16.84 -3.45
C LEU A 100 -4.48 -16.19 -4.82
N ARG A 101 -4.30 -16.92 -5.92
CA ARG A 101 -4.63 -16.42 -7.26
C ARG A 101 -6.13 -16.14 -7.42
N LYS A 102 -6.99 -17.04 -6.90
CA LYS A 102 -8.45 -16.84 -6.92
C LYS A 102 -8.86 -15.64 -6.09
N GLU A 103 -8.32 -15.53 -4.88
CA GLU A 103 -8.59 -14.42 -3.96
C GLU A 103 -8.16 -13.09 -4.57
N ARG A 104 -6.92 -13.00 -5.08
CA ARG A 104 -6.43 -11.82 -5.80
C ARG A 104 -7.32 -11.43 -6.97
N HIS A 105 -7.81 -12.40 -7.74
CA HIS A 105 -8.73 -12.14 -8.85
C HIS A 105 -10.06 -11.58 -8.35
N TRP A 106 -10.62 -12.17 -7.30
CA TRP A 106 -11.88 -11.73 -6.69
C TRP A 106 -11.76 -10.31 -6.13
N THR A 107 -10.71 -10.01 -5.36
CA THR A 107 -10.44 -8.68 -4.81
C THR A 107 -10.30 -7.63 -5.92
N ARG A 108 -9.57 -7.93 -6.99
CA ARG A 108 -9.46 -7.03 -8.16
C ARG A 108 -10.79 -6.80 -8.86
N LYS A 109 -11.68 -7.80 -8.89
CA LYS A 109 -13.02 -7.67 -9.47
C LYS A 109 -13.89 -6.75 -8.60
N GLU A 110 -13.84 -6.91 -7.29
CA GLU A 110 -14.65 -6.13 -6.36
C GLU A 110 -14.17 -4.68 -6.29
N TYR A 111 -12.86 -4.45 -6.24
CA TYR A 111 -12.27 -3.11 -6.33
C TYR A 111 -12.72 -2.37 -7.59
N ARG A 112 -12.70 -3.02 -8.75
CA ARG A 112 -13.20 -2.41 -10.00
C ARG A 112 -14.68 -2.05 -9.95
N ARG A 113 -15.51 -2.82 -9.25
CA ARG A 113 -16.93 -2.47 -9.05
C ARG A 113 -17.06 -1.25 -8.16
N TYR A 114 -16.28 -1.18 -7.08
CA TYR A 114 -16.26 -0.05 -6.17
C TYR A 114 -15.87 1.24 -6.90
N VAL A 115 -14.75 1.23 -7.63
CA VAL A 115 -14.27 2.38 -8.41
C VAL A 115 -15.32 2.90 -9.39
N ARG A 116 -15.98 2.00 -10.13
CA ARG A 116 -17.07 2.41 -11.05
C ARG A 116 -18.24 3.07 -10.33
N LYS A 117 -18.62 2.58 -9.16
CA LYS A 117 -19.69 3.20 -8.36
C LYS A 117 -19.29 4.58 -7.88
N THR A 118 -18.05 4.74 -7.39
CA THR A 118 -17.56 6.03 -6.93
C THR A 118 -17.43 7.04 -8.06
N GLU A 119 -17.02 6.61 -9.26
CA GLU A 119 -16.99 7.47 -10.46
C GLU A 119 -18.39 7.98 -10.82
N ILE A 120 -19.40 7.11 -10.80
CA ILE A 120 -20.79 7.52 -11.07
C ILE A 120 -21.27 8.55 -10.03
N LEU A 121 -21.04 8.29 -8.74
CA LEU A 121 -21.42 9.21 -7.67
C LEU A 121 -20.69 10.55 -7.79
N ALA A 122 -19.40 10.54 -8.14
CA ALA A 122 -18.63 11.76 -8.36
C ALA A 122 -19.21 12.60 -9.52
N LEU A 123 -19.59 11.96 -10.63
CA LEU A 123 -20.24 12.63 -11.75
C LEU A 123 -21.60 13.23 -11.37
N GLU A 124 -22.42 12.50 -10.62
CA GLU A 124 -23.70 12.99 -10.12
C GLU A 124 -23.54 14.18 -9.17
N HIS A 125 -22.59 14.10 -8.25
CA HIS A 125 -22.25 15.18 -7.34
C HIS A 125 -21.79 16.42 -8.10
N ASN A 126 -20.87 16.27 -9.05
CA ASN A 126 -20.38 17.38 -9.88
C ASN A 126 -21.50 18.06 -10.67
N ARG A 127 -22.44 17.29 -11.24
CA ARG A 127 -23.62 17.84 -11.91
C ARG A 127 -24.50 18.64 -10.94
N LYS A 128 -24.69 18.15 -9.70
CA LYS A 128 -25.47 18.86 -8.68
C LYS A 128 -24.80 20.18 -8.30
N VAL A 129 -23.48 20.16 -8.06
CA VAL A 129 -22.70 21.36 -7.74
C VAL A 129 -22.80 22.37 -8.87
N GLN A 130 -22.68 21.94 -10.13
CA GLN A 130 -22.77 22.82 -11.28
C GLN A 130 -24.14 23.52 -11.37
N ARG A 131 -25.24 22.78 -11.21
CA ARG A 131 -26.59 23.36 -11.17
C ARG A 131 -26.76 24.37 -10.04
N LEU A 132 -26.20 24.08 -8.86
CA LEU A 132 -26.26 25.02 -7.74
C LEU A 132 -25.45 26.29 -8.02
N LYS A 133 -24.27 26.17 -8.63
CA LYS A 133 -23.47 27.32 -9.06
C LYS A 133 -24.23 28.22 -10.04
N GLU A 134 -24.90 27.63 -11.03
CA GLU A 134 -25.75 28.35 -11.99
C GLU A 134 -26.90 29.06 -11.26
N ARG A 135 -27.61 28.36 -10.36
CA ARG A 135 -28.71 28.95 -9.61
C ARG A 135 -28.28 30.12 -8.72
N VAL A 136 -27.10 30.02 -8.09
CA VAL A 136 -26.52 31.11 -7.30
C VAL A 136 -26.24 32.33 -8.19
N LYS A 137 -25.65 32.12 -9.37
CA LYS A 137 -25.40 33.22 -10.32
C LYS A 137 -26.70 33.90 -10.76
N ASP A 138 -27.73 33.13 -11.08
CA ASP A 138 -29.03 33.68 -11.48
C ASP A 138 -29.66 34.54 -10.37
N LEU A 139 -29.61 34.05 -9.13
CA LEU A 139 -30.14 34.79 -7.98
C LEU A 139 -29.32 36.06 -7.69
N GLN A 140 -28.00 36.00 -7.82
CA GLN A 140 -27.15 37.19 -7.71
C GLN A 140 -27.49 38.24 -8.77
N ALA A 141 -27.71 37.83 -10.02
CA ALA A 141 -28.13 38.75 -11.08
C ALA A 141 -29.49 39.41 -10.78
N GLN A 142 -30.45 38.64 -10.25
CA GLN A 142 -31.75 39.18 -9.82
C GLN A 142 -31.61 40.18 -8.67
N ILE A 143 -30.76 39.90 -7.68
CA ILE A 143 -30.49 40.83 -6.57
C ILE A 143 -29.95 42.15 -7.12
N VAL A 144 -28.97 42.11 -8.03
CA VAL A 144 -28.39 43.32 -8.64
C VAL A 144 -29.44 44.11 -9.44
N ALA A 145 -30.30 43.42 -10.19
CA ALA A 145 -31.38 44.07 -10.94
C ALA A 145 -32.37 44.80 -10.01
N LEU A 146 -32.82 44.13 -8.95
CA LEU A 146 -33.74 44.71 -7.96
C LEU A 146 -33.11 45.90 -7.22
N GLN A 147 -31.81 45.85 -6.91
CA GLN A 147 -31.09 46.98 -6.34
C GLN A 147 -31.07 48.17 -7.29
N GLY A 148 -30.80 47.96 -8.58
CA GLY A 148 -30.85 49.00 -9.59
C GLY A 148 -32.24 49.64 -9.74
N GLU A 149 -33.30 48.84 -9.69
CA GLU A 149 -34.68 49.36 -9.69
C GLU A 149 -34.98 50.20 -8.45
N GLN A 150 -34.54 49.75 -7.27
CA GLN A 150 -34.71 50.48 -6.01
C GLN A 150 -33.98 51.83 -6.02
N ASP A 151 -32.75 51.87 -6.56
CA ASP A 151 -31.96 53.09 -6.68
C ASP A 151 -32.61 54.10 -7.64
N LEU A 152 -33.13 53.63 -8.78
CA LEU A 152 -33.89 54.47 -9.72
C LEU A 152 -35.13 55.07 -9.07
N LEU A 153 -35.89 54.26 -8.31
CA LEU A 153 -37.05 54.74 -7.57
C LEU A 153 -36.65 55.80 -6.54
N ARG A 154 -35.57 55.58 -5.78
CA ARG A 154 -35.04 56.54 -4.80
C ARG A 154 -34.67 57.87 -5.45
N LEU A 155 -33.90 57.86 -6.54
CA LEU A 155 -33.51 59.07 -7.30
C LEU A 155 -34.73 59.81 -7.85
N SER A 156 -35.78 59.09 -8.29
CA SER A 156 -37.01 59.71 -8.79
C SER A 156 -37.80 60.44 -7.70
N MET A 157 -37.77 59.93 -6.46
CA MET A 157 -38.41 60.53 -5.30
C MET A 157 -37.66 61.78 -4.84
N GLU A 158 -36.32 61.72 -4.77
CA GLU A 158 -35.46 62.86 -4.43
C GLU A 158 -35.64 64.02 -5.43
N LYS A 159 -35.75 63.71 -6.74
CA LYS A 159 -36.00 64.73 -7.77
C LYS A 159 -37.37 65.39 -7.65
N LYS A 160 -38.39 64.69 -7.13
CA LYS A 160 -39.72 65.28 -6.86
C LYS A 160 -39.67 66.20 -5.65
N GLN A 161 -39.03 65.78 -4.55
CA GLN A 161 -38.86 66.62 -3.35
C GLN A 161 -38.00 67.87 -3.61
N GLY A 162 -36.94 67.78 -4.41
CA GLY A 162 -36.09 68.93 -4.75
C GLY A 162 -36.77 69.99 -5.64
N LYS A 163 -37.89 69.67 -6.30
CA LYS A 163 -38.70 70.65 -7.05
C LYS A 163 -39.70 71.40 -6.16
N GLU A 164 -40.09 70.79 -5.04
CA GLU A 164 -41.03 71.37 -4.07
C GLU A 164 -40.32 72.37 -3.14
N ASN A 165 -39.06 72.09 -2.78
CA ASN A 165 -38.26 72.99 -1.94
C ASN A 165 -37.61 74.18 -2.68
N ARG A 166 -37.73 74.28 -4.02
CA ARG A 166 -37.11 75.37 -4.80
C ARG A 166 -37.97 76.64 -4.93
N VAL A 167 -39.13 76.69 -4.26
CA VAL A 167 -40.04 77.85 -4.25
C VAL A 167 -39.92 78.69 -2.97
N GLU A 168 -39.23 78.20 -1.93
CA GLU A 168 -38.94 78.98 -0.72
C GLU A 168 -37.44 79.01 -0.42
N GLU A 169 -36.71 79.88 -1.11
CA GLU A 169 -35.43 80.36 -0.58
C GLU A 169 -35.28 81.85 -0.95
N ARG A 170 -35.84 82.70 -0.09
CA ARG A 170 -35.41 84.09 0.09
C ARG A 170 -34.48 84.10 1.31
N ASP A 171 -33.24 84.48 1.05
CA ASP A 171 -32.42 85.41 1.83
C ASP A 171 -32.43 85.28 3.36
N GLU A 172 -31.37 84.73 3.95
CA GLU A 172 -30.49 85.48 4.88
C GLU A 172 -29.31 84.62 5.40
N GLY A 173 -28.10 85.18 5.27
CA GLY A 173 -27.18 85.33 6.42
C GLY A 173 -26.18 84.20 6.75
N PRO A 174 -24.86 84.50 6.84
CA PRO A 174 -23.80 83.51 7.10
C PRO A 174 -23.47 83.39 8.59
N GLU A 175 -22.85 82.27 9.02
CA GLU A 175 -21.70 82.25 9.96
C GLU A 175 -21.17 80.82 10.29
N ASN A 176 -19.84 80.69 10.17
CA ASN A 176 -18.88 80.00 11.06
C ASN A 176 -18.86 78.45 11.26
N HIS A 177 -17.95 77.82 10.50
CA HIS A 177 -16.93 76.79 10.83
C HIS A 177 -16.55 76.50 12.32
N PRO A 178 -15.76 75.44 12.68
CA PRO A 178 -15.40 74.15 12.01
C PRO A 178 -15.35 72.93 13.03
N PRO A 179 -14.40 71.95 12.99
CA PRO A 179 -14.66 70.55 12.61
C PRO A 179 -14.28 69.49 13.68
N SER A 180 -14.95 68.34 13.73
CA SER A 180 -14.43 67.10 14.37
C SER A 180 -15.48 66.01 14.19
N GLY A 181 -15.24 64.74 13.92
CA GLY A 181 -14.03 63.95 14.05
C GLY A 181 -14.27 62.64 13.29
N ARG A 182 -13.29 62.32 12.47
CA ARG A 182 -13.11 61.10 11.70
C ARG A 182 -12.67 59.98 12.65
N GLN A 183 -13.31 58.81 12.61
CA GLN A 183 -12.72 57.51 12.98
C GLN A 183 -13.63 56.40 12.40
N GLN A 184 -13.17 55.68 11.36
CA GLN A 184 -12.46 54.38 11.43
C GLN A 184 -13.45 53.21 11.64
N THR A 185 -13.34 52.02 11.04
CA THR A 185 -12.45 51.39 10.05
C THR A 185 -13.08 50.04 9.73
N ALA A 186 -12.79 49.53 8.52
CA ALA A 186 -12.67 48.11 8.16
C ALA A 186 -13.35 47.06 9.05
N ARG A 187 -14.40 46.42 8.51
CA ARG A 187 -14.70 45.04 8.87
C ARG A 187 -13.78 44.15 8.06
N ASP A 188 -12.80 43.58 8.74
CA ASP A 188 -11.96 42.49 8.28
C ASP A 188 -12.84 41.31 7.86
N LEU A 189 -12.86 41.04 6.55
CA LEU A 189 -13.22 39.74 6.01
C LEU A 189 -11.91 38.96 5.90
N GLU A 190 -11.63 38.14 6.91
CA GLU A 190 -10.58 37.15 6.80
C GLU A 190 -10.87 36.20 5.62
N PRO A 191 -9.89 35.93 4.74
CA PRO A 191 -9.99 34.82 3.82
C PRO A 191 -9.85 33.52 4.61
N SER A 192 -10.93 32.75 4.67
CA SER A 192 -10.91 31.34 5.04
C SER A 192 -9.91 30.62 4.12
N THR A 193 -8.70 30.41 4.61
CA THR A 193 -7.76 29.45 4.04
C THR A 193 -8.28 28.06 4.38
N ASP A 194 -9.03 27.47 3.46
CA ASP A 194 -9.15 26.01 3.40
C ASP A 194 -7.75 25.46 3.01
N PRO A 195 -7.13 24.60 3.84
CA PRO A 195 -5.95 23.89 3.39
C PRO A 195 -6.42 22.82 2.40
N ASP A 196 -6.14 23.07 1.12
CA ASP A 196 -5.94 22.02 0.14
C ASP A 196 -4.81 21.13 0.67
N GLU A 197 -5.17 20.08 1.41
CA GLU A 197 -4.28 18.95 1.68
C GLU A 197 -3.97 18.29 0.34
N GLU A 198 -2.83 18.76 -0.18
CA GLU A 198 -2.01 18.21 -1.24
C GLU A 198 -1.78 16.69 -0.98
N TRP A 199 -2.67 15.85 -1.50
CA TRP A 199 -2.41 14.43 -1.65
C TRP A 199 -1.27 14.26 -2.65
N LYS A 200 -0.03 14.23 -2.14
CA LYS A 200 1.12 13.80 -2.91
C LYS A 200 0.96 12.32 -3.24
N ASP A 201 0.64 12.06 -4.50
CA ASP A 201 0.76 10.75 -5.13
C ASP A 201 2.24 10.30 -5.06
N GLU A 202 2.59 9.56 -4.01
CA GLU A 202 3.77 8.70 -4.01
C GLU A 202 3.51 7.50 -4.92
N SER A 203 3.59 7.74 -6.22
CA SER A 203 3.79 6.70 -7.22
C SER A 203 5.19 6.12 -7.04
N VAL A 204 5.29 5.14 -6.15
CA VAL A 204 6.46 4.25 -6.06
C VAL A 204 6.61 3.52 -7.39
N LYS A 205 7.59 3.96 -8.18
CA LYS A 205 8.14 3.21 -9.31
C LYS A 205 8.69 1.89 -8.79
N GLN A 206 7.99 0.79 -9.08
CA GLN A 206 8.63 -0.52 -9.13
C GLN A 206 9.45 -0.60 -10.41
N GLU A 207 10.72 -0.23 -10.32
CA GLU A 207 11.73 -0.69 -11.28
C GLU A 207 12.06 -2.15 -10.96
N GLY A 208 12.09 -2.96 -12.02
CA GLY A 208 12.34 -4.38 -11.95
C GLY A 208 13.82 -4.70 -11.84
N CYS A 209 14.09 -5.78 -11.13
CA CYS A 209 15.22 -6.69 -11.29
C CYS A 209 14.68 -8.10 -11.13
#